data_AF-A0A933CAS8-F1
#
_entry.id   AF-A0A933CAS8-F1
#
_cell.length_a   1.000
_cell.length_b   1.000
_cell.length_c   1.000
_cell.angle_alpha   90.00
_cell.angle_beta   90.00
_cell.angle_gamma   90.00
#
_symmetry.space_group_name_H-M   'P 1'
#
loop_
_entity.id
_entity.type
_entity.pdbx_description
1 polymer ?
#
loop_
_entity_poly.entity_id
_entity_poly.type
_entity_poly.pdbx_seq_one_letter_code
_entity_poly.pdbx_strand_id
1 'polypeptide(L)'
;MKYMQSGGFQHHPLMRRTLGFTFLFMAGLWVTNFAMYFSRMGLSPSSVAAYYRGSEAEFIPARSAASMLEVTHTHLAMMGLVVLLLTHLAIFAPYSDRSKAALITAGFLSALIEEGSGWLVRFVDPGFAWLKIASFLSFQAVLAFLLATLAAFVARPAPPRGHAHRTAKPDLV
;
A
#
# COMPACT_ATOMS: atom_id res chain seq x y z
N MET A 1 29.64 9.20 -5.23
CA MET A 1 28.48 8.72 -4.43
C MET A 1 27.57 9.83 -3.87
N LYS A 2 27.97 11.12 -3.91
CA LYS A 2 27.16 12.26 -3.40
C LYS A 2 25.79 12.43 -4.07
N TYR A 3 25.63 12.04 -5.34
CA TYR A 3 24.38 12.17 -6.11
C TYR A 3 23.21 11.31 -5.59
N MET A 4 23.49 10.09 -5.10
CA MET A 4 22.47 9.23 -4.49
C MET A 4 22.12 9.66 -3.06
N GLN A 5 23.08 10.26 -2.34
CA GLN A 5 22.86 10.76 -0.99
C GLN A 5 22.14 12.11 -0.95
N SER A 6 22.33 12.97 -1.96
CA SER A 6 21.73 14.30 -2.03
C SER A 6 20.34 14.33 -2.68
N GLY A 7 19.76 13.18 -3.04
CA GLY A 7 18.46 13.13 -3.71
C GLY A 7 18.47 13.61 -5.16
N GLY A 8 19.63 13.68 -5.83
CA GLY A 8 19.71 14.18 -7.21
C GLY A 8 18.85 13.37 -8.20
N PHE A 9 18.68 12.08 -7.92
CA PHE A 9 17.81 11.18 -8.69
C PHE A 9 16.33 11.56 -8.66
N GLN A 10 15.84 12.22 -7.60
CA GLN A 10 14.45 12.64 -7.40
C GLN A 10 13.94 13.58 -8.50
N HIS A 11 14.86 14.32 -9.12
CA HIS A 11 14.55 15.29 -10.16
C HIS A 11 14.75 14.75 -11.58
N HIS A 12 15.13 13.48 -11.72
CA HIS A 12 15.29 12.87 -13.03
C HIS A 12 13.91 12.66 -13.70
N PRO A 13 13.67 13.21 -14.91
CA PRO A 13 12.34 13.21 -15.51
C PRO A 13 11.80 11.82 -15.80
N LEU A 14 12.66 10.85 -16.15
CA LEU A 14 12.24 9.46 -16.36
C LEU A 14 11.74 8.82 -15.07
N MET A 15 12.42 9.06 -13.95
CA MET A 15 12.05 8.47 -12.67
C MET A 15 10.72 9.04 -12.17
N ARG A 16 10.52 10.35 -12.30
CA ARG A 16 9.25 11.00 -11.96
C ARG A 16 8.09 10.43 -12.77
N ARG A 17 8.29 10.15 -14.07
CA ARG A 17 7.26 9.51 -14.91
C ARG A 17 6.96 8.10 -14.41
N THR A 18 7.97 7.27 -14.18
CA THR A 18 7.77 5.91 -13.66
C THR A 18 7.02 5.93 -12.33
N LEU A 19 7.44 6.75 -11.37
CA LEU A 19 6.77 6.86 -10.08
C LEU A 19 5.36 7.43 -10.18
N GLY A 20 5.11 8.36 -11.11
CA GLY A 20 3.77 8.88 -11.39
C GLY A 20 2.83 7.80 -11.93
N PHE A 21 3.28 6.98 -12.88
CA PHE A 21 2.51 5.84 -13.37
C PHE A 21 2.32 4.79 -12.28
N THR A 22 3.36 4.45 -11.51
CA THR A 22 3.25 3.55 -10.36
C THR A 22 2.19 4.04 -9.37
N PHE A 23 2.20 5.34 -9.04
CA PHE A 23 1.18 5.93 -8.18
C PHE A 23 -0.23 5.75 -8.76
N LEU A 24 -0.43 6.03 -10.04
CA LEU A 24 -1.74 5.87 -10.69
C LEU A 24 -2.25 4.41 -10.58
N PHE A 25 -1.41 3.43 -10.90
CA PHE A 25 -1.79 2.01 -10.81
C PHE A 25 -2.06 1.58 -9.36
N MET A 26 -1.23 2.01 -8.40
CA MET A 26 -1.41 1.66 -6.99
C MET A 26 -2.63 2.35 -6.37
N ALA A 27 -2.93 3.59 -6.76
CA ALA A 27 -4.15 4.28 -6.36
C ALA A 27 -5.39 3.60 -6.94
N GLY A 28 -5.35 3.18 -8.22
CA GLY A 28 -6.41 2.39 -8.84
C GLY A 28 -6.62 1.05 -8.14
N LEU A 29 -5.53 0.34 -7.80
CA LEU A 29 -5.60 -0.90 -7.01
C LEU A 29 -6.24 -0.65 -5.64
N TRP A 30 -5.85 0.43 -4.95
CA TRP A 30 -6.40 0.78 -3.63
C TRP A 30 -7.91 1.10 -3.69
N VAL A 31 -8.33 1.91 -4.67
CA VAL A 31 -9.76 2.26 -4.87
C VAL A 31 -10.59 1.03 -5.23
N THR A 32 -10.10 0.20 -6.16
CA THR A 32 -10.82 -1.01 -6.57
C THR A 32 -10.86 -2.05 -5.45
N ASN A 33 -9.83 -2.15 -4.63
CA ASN A 33 -9.85 -2.99 -3.43
C ASN A 33 -10.94 -2.54 -2.44
N PHE A 34 -11.08 -1.23 -2.22
CA PHE A 34 -12.15 -0.69 -1.38
C PHE A 34 -13.54 -0.99 -1.97
N ALA A 35 -13.74 -0.73 -3.26
CA ALA A 35 -15.00 -1.04 -3.95
C ALA A 35 -15.35 -2.54 -3.92
N MET A 36 -14.35 -3.42 -4.07
CA MET A 36 -14.54 -4.87 -3.99
C MET A 36 -14.90 -5.33 -2.57
N TYR A 37 -14.36 -4.70 -1.53
CA TYR A 37 -14.77 -4.98 -0.16
C TYR A 37 -16.24 -4.64 0.05
N PHE A 38 -16.64 -3.40 -0.26
CA PHE A 38 -18.00 -2.91 -0.01
C PHE A 38 -19.07 -3.51 -0.93
N SER A 39 -18.70 -4.06 -2.08
CA SER A 39 -19.63 -4.81 -2.94
C SER A 39 -19.96 -6.21 -2.40
N ARG A 40 -19.18 -6.72 -1.44
CA ARG A 40 -19.32 -8.08 -0.89
C ARG A 40 -19.62 -8.11 0.61
N MET A 41 -19.15 -7.11 1.34
CA MET A 41 -19.20 -7.04 2.81
C MET A 41 -19.45 -5.59 3.25
N GLY A 42 -20.24 -5.43 4.31
CA GLY A 42 -20.33 -4.18 5.06
C GLY A 42 -19.32 -4.11 6.20
N LEU A 43 -19.35 -3.01 6.95
CA LEU A 43 -18.58 -2.84 8.19
C LEU A 43 -19.30 -3.43 9.42
N SER A 44 -20.31 -4.29 9.21
CA SER A 44 -20.97 -5.01 10.29
C SER A 44 -20.37 -6.41 10.44
N PRO A 45 -20.16 -6.90 11.68
CA PRO A 45 -19.62 -8.24 11.91
C PRO A 45 -20.50 -9.34 11.31
N SER A 46 -21.82 -9.15 11.33
CA SER A 46 -22.78 -10.10 10.75
C SER A 46 -22.62 -10.21 9.23
N SER A 47 -22.41 -9.10 8.52
CA SER A 47 -22.17 -9.12 7.07
C SER A 47 -20.87 -9.86 6.73
N VAL A 48 -19.80 -9.61 7.49
CA VAL A 48 -18.53 -10.31 7.30
C VAL A 48 -18.66 -11.80 7.63
N ALA A 49 -19.34 -12.16 8.72
CA ALA A 49 -19.57 -13.54 9.08
C ALA A 49 -20.38 -14.28 8.00
N ALA A 50 -21.45 -13.66 7.48
CA ALA A 50 -22.26 -14.23 6.40
C ALA A 50 -21.45 -14.42 5.11
N TYR A 51 -20.56 -13.49 4.76
CA TYR A 51 -19.71 -13.61 3.58
C TYR A 51 -18.76 -14.81 3.62
N TYR A 52 -18.18 -15.11 4.78
CA TYR A 52 -17.25 -16.24 4.92
C TYR A 52 -18.01 -17.55 5.20
N ARG A 53 -18.95 -17.55 6.16
CA ARG A 53 -19.63 -18.75 6.67
C ARG A 53 -20.92 -19.09 5.92
N GLY A 54 -21.37 -18.25 5.01
CA GLY A 54 -22.65 -18.40 4.34
C GLY A 54 -23.83 -17.91 5.17
N SER A 55 -25.01 -17.94 4.57
CA SER A 55 -26.28 -17.58 5.19
C SER A 55 -27.38 -18.47 4.63
N GLU A 56 -28.02 -19.27 5.48
CA GLU A 56 -29.16 -20.08 5.07
C GLU A 56 -30.35 -19.20 4.67
N ALA A 57 -30.57 -18.10 5.38
CA ALA A 57 -31.67 -17.16 5.12
C ALA A 57 -31.55 -16.49 3.74
N GLU A 58 -30.33 -16.27 3.26
CA GLU A 58 -30.05 -15.68 1.94
C GLU A 58 -29.65 -16.73 0.90
N PHE A 59 -29.71 -18.02 1.23
CA PHE A 59 -29.28 -19.14 0.39
C PHE A 59 -27.84 -19.00 -0.14
N ILE A 60 -26.95 -18.41 0.67
CA ILE A 60 -25.54 -18.21 0.33
C ILE A 60 -24.71 -19.34 0.94
N PRO A 61 -24.01 -20.15 0.13
CA PRO A 61 -23.14 -21.20 0.67
C PRO A 61 -21.90 -20.60 1.35
N ALA A 62 -21.39 -21.31 2.36
CA ALA A 62 -20.12 -20.98 2.98
C ALA A 62 -18.97 -21.08 1.96
N ARG A 63 -17.95 -20.24 2.12
CA ARG A 63 -16.74 -20.34 1.29
C ARG A 63 -16.03 -21.68 1.52
N SER A 64 -15.54 -22.28 0.43
CA SER A 64 -14.74 -23.50 0.50
C SER A 64 -13.29 -23.19 0.87
N ALA A 65 -12.60 -24.12 1.52
CA ALA A 65 -11.19 -23.95 1.84
C ALA A 65 -10.32 -23.75 0.59
N ALA A 66 -10.63 -24.44 -0.52
CA ALA A 66 -9.96 -24.26 -1.80
C ALA A 66 -10.07 -22.82 -2.33
N SER A 67 -11.29 -22.26 -2.34
CA SER A 67 -11.50 -20.88 -2.78
C SER A 67 -10.79 -19.87 -1.90
N MET A 68 -10.64 -20.16 -0.60
CA MET A 68 -9.89 -19.30 0.31
C MET A 68 -8.39 -19.40 0.06
N LEU A 69 -7.84 -20.60 -0.19
CA LEU A 69 -6.43 -20.77 -0.54
C LEU A 69 -6.05 -20.04 -1.82
N GLU A 70 -6.91 -20.07 -2.85
CA GLU A 70 -6.67 -19.36 -4.11
C GLU A 70 -6.56 -17.85 -3.90
N VAL A 71 -7.45 -17.28 -3.08
CA VAL A 71 -7.42 -15.86 -2.70
C VAL A 71 -6.17 -15.57 -1.89
N THR A 72 -5.89 -16.35 -0.85
CA THR A 72 -4.71 -16.16 0.00
C THR A 72 -3.41 -16.24 -0.79
N HIS A 73 -3.26 -17.21 -1.70
CA HIS A 73 -2.07 -17.32 -2.53
C HIS A 73 -1.85 -16.05 -3.36
N THR A 74 -2.91 -15.58 -4.03
CA THR A 74 -2.86 -14.37 -4.85
C THR A 74 -2.59 -13.11 -4.02
N HIS A 75 -3.27 -12.99 -2.87
CA HIS A 75 -3.13 -11.85 -1.97
C HIS A 75 -1.76 -11.79 -1.32
N LEU A 76 -1.21 -12.90 -0.82
CA LEU A 76 0.12 -12.90 -0.22
C LEU A 76 1.19 -12.43 -1.21
N ALA A 77 1.12 -12.89 -2.46
CA ALA A 77 2.04 -12.44 -3.51
C ALA A 77 1.88 -10.94 -3.80
N MET A 78 0.66 -10.47 -4.03
CA MET A 78 0.39 -9.08 -4.41
C MET A 78 0.64 -8.10 -3.25
N MET A 79 0.14 -8.40 -2.04
CA MET A 79 0.36 -7.59 -0.85
C MET A 79 1.85 -7.51 -0.51
N GLY A 80 2.59 -8.62 -0.60
CA GLY A 80 4.03 -8.63 -0.40
C GLY A 80 4.75 -7.65 -1.32
N LEU A 81 4.42 -7.66 -2.62
CA LEU A 81 5.01 -6.74 -3.61
C LEU A 81 4.59 -5.29 -3.41
N VAL A 82 3.29 -5.02 -3.15
CA VAL A 82 2.76 -3.67 -2.97
C VAL A 82 3.32 -3.02 -1.71
N VAL A 83 3.30 -3.74 -0.59
CA VAL A 83 3.83 -3.23 0.69
C VAL A 83 5.33 -3.03 0.59
N LEU A 84 6.07 -3.98 0.00
CA LEU A 84 7.50 -3.83 -0.25
C LEU A 84 7.79 -2.56 -1.07
N LEU A 85 7.13 -2.39 -2.22
CA LEU A 85 7.34 -1.27 -3.11
C LEU A 85 7.10 0.07 -2.40
N LEU A 86 5.94 0.22 -1.77
CA LEU A 86 5.54 1.48 -1.14
C LEU A 86 6.40 1.80 0.08
N THR A 87 6.69 0.82 0.92
CA THR A 87 7.52 1.02 2.12
C THR A 87 8.99 1.25 1.76
N HIS A 88 9.51 0.57 0.73
CA HIS A 88 10.86 0.81 0.22
C HIS A 88 11.03 2.25 -0.27
N LEU A 89 10.05 2.76 -1.03
CA LEU A 89 10.05 4.16 -1.44
C LEU A 89 9.95 5.13 -0.25
N ALA A 90 9.17 4.77 0.78
CA ALA A 90 9.00 5.57 1.99
C ALA A 90 10.30 5.70 2.83
N ILE A 91 11.30 4.83 2.63
CA ILE A 91 12.61 4.96 3.31
C ILE A 91 13.30 6.28 2.93
N PHE A 92 13.08 6.76 1.70
CA PHE A 92 13.64 8.02 1.19
C PHE A 92 12.83 9.26 1.60
N ALA A 93 11.69 9.08 2.27
CA ALA A 93 10.90 10.18 2.78
C ALA A 93 11.60 10.82 4.00
N PRO A 94 11.39 12.14 4.24
CA PRO A 94 12.02 12.87 5.34
C PRO A 94 11.35 12.55 6.70
N TYR A 95 11.21 11.27 7.02
CA TYR A 95 10.67 10.78 8.28
C TYR A 95 11.80 10.29 9.20
N SER A 96 11.52 10.22 10.50
CA SER A 96 12.44 9.58 11.45
C SER A 96 12.55 8.08 11.16
N ASP A 97 13.69 7.47 11.51
CA ASP A 97 13.89 6.04 11.30
C ASP A 97 12.92 5.18 12.11
N ARG A 98 12.49 5.66 13.30
CA ARG A 98 11.42 5.02 14.08
C ARG A 98 10.09 5.00 13.33
N SER A 99 9.71 6.12 12.70
CA SER A 99 8.48 6.21 11.91
C SER A 99 8.54 5.31 10.68
N LYS A 100 9.70 5.23 10.00
CA LYS A 100 9.90 4.32 8.87
C LYS A 100 9.76 2.87 9.30
N ALA A 101 10.43 2.48 10.39
CA ALA A 101 10.31 1.14 10.95
C ALA A 101 8.86 0.79 11.32
N ALA A 102 8.17 1.72 12.00
CA ALA A 102 6.75 1.54 12.35
C ALA A 102 5.86 1.36 11.11
N LEU A 103 6.06 2.15 10.05
CA LEU A 103 5.29 2.03 8.80
C LEU A 103 5.54 0.70 8.09
N ILE A 104 6.80 0.27 8.03
CA ILE A 104 7.18 -1.03 7.44
C ILE A 104 6.48 -2.14 8.21
N THR A 105 6.66 -2.19 9.54
CA THR A 105 6.07 -3.22 10.40
C THR A 105 4.54 -3.19 10.34
N ALA A 106 3.93 -2.01 10.42
CA ALA A 106 2.47 -1.86 10.34
C ALA A 106 1.93 -2.34 8.99
N GLY A 107 2.60 -2.03 7.88
CA GLY A 107 2.17 -2.48 6.54
C GLY A 107 2.16 -4.00 6.41
N PHE A 108 3.24 -4.67 6.81
CA PHE A 108 3.32 -6.13 6.72
C PHE A 108 2.39 -6.84 7.72
N LEU A 109 2.34 -6.38 8.98
CA LEU A 109 1.49 -7.02 9.98
C LEU A 109 0.00 -6.83 9.68
N SER A 110 -0.41 -5.62 9.29
CA SER A 110 -1.82 -5.39 8.94
C SER A 110 -2.25 -6.19 7.71
N ALA A 111 -1.39 -6.33 6.69
CA ALA A 111 -1.65 -7.21 5.54
C ALA A 111 -1.84 -8.68 5.94
N LEU A 112 -0.94 -9.22 6.78
CA LEU A 112 -1.04 -10.61 7.24
C LEU A 112 -2.28 -10.87 8.08
N ILE A 113 -2.63 -9.95 8.98
CA ILE A 113 -3.82 -10.08 9.82
C ILE A 113 -5.09 -9.91 8.97
N GLU A 114 -5.07 -9.01 7.98
CA GLU A 114 -6.19 -8.81 7.05
C GLU A 114 -6.51 -10.10 6.31
N GLU A 115 -5.51 -10.77 5.74
CA GLU A 115 -5.73 -12.03 5.03
C GLU A 115 -6.07 -13.18 5.99
N GLY A 116 -5.33 -13.30 7.10
CA GLY A 116 -5.51 -14.37 8.08
C GLY A 116 -6.84 -14.31 8.84
N SER A 117 -7.40 -13.12 9.08
CA SER A 117 -8.66 -12.96 9.81
C SER A 117 -9.85 -13.58 9.07
N GLY A 118 -9.84 -13.63 7.74
CA GLY A 118 -10.88 -14.34 6.97
C GLY A 118 -10.93 -15.84 7.29
N TRP A 119 -9.76 -16.47 7.46
CA TRP A 119 -9.64 -17.86 7.89
C TRP A 119 -10.21 -18.08 9.28
N LEU A 120 -9.91 -17.17 10.21
CA LEU A 120 -10.43 -17.24 11.58
C LEU A 120 -11.96 -17.13 11.61
N VAL A 121 -12.55 -16.21 10.84
CA VAL A 121 -14.02 -16.08 10.72
C VAL A 121 -14.64 -17.39 10.19
N ARG A 122 -14.01 -17.98 9.17
CA ARG A 122 -14.55 -19.16 8.50
C ARG A 122 -14.45 -20.43 9.34
N PHE A 123 -13.30 -20.67 9.97
CA PHE A 123 -12.95 -21.98 10.54
C PHE A 123 -12.81 -21.99 12.05
N VAL A 124 -12.73 -20.82 12.70
CA VAL A 124 -12.59 -20.73 14.16
C VAL A 124 -13.88 -20.21 14.78
N ASP A 125 -14.21 -18.93 14.59
CA ASP A 125 -15.36 -18.31 15.23
C ASP A 125 -15.84 -17.05 14.47
N PRO A 126 -17.16 -16.83 14.29
CA PRO A 126 -17.68 -15.62 13.63
C PRO A 126 -17.30 -14.31 14.35
N GLY A 127 -16.98 -14.34 15.65
CA GLY A 127 -16.53 -13.18 16.43
C GLY A 127 -15.23 -12.55 15.91
N PHE A 128 -14.41 -13.30 15.18
CA PHE A 128 -13.23 -12.75 14.47
C PHE A 128 -13.59 -11.79 13.34
N ALA A 129 -14.88 -11.60 13.02
CA ALA A 129 -15.33 -10.61 12.05
C ALA A 129 -14.90 -9.19 12.44
N TRP A 130 -14.85 -8.88 13.74
CA TRP A 130 -14.30 -7.62 14.23
C TRP A 130 -12.81 -7.46 13.88
N LEU A 131 -12.03 -8.52 14.03
CA LEU A 131 -10.61 -8.52 13.65
C LEU A 131 -10.45 -8.31 12.15
N LYS A 132 -11.31 -8.92 11.32
CA LYS A 132 -11.31 -8.70 9.86
C LYS A 132 -11.59 -7.25 9.48
N ILE A 133 -12.59 -6.62 10.12
CA ILE A 133 -12.91 -5.21 9.87
C ILE A 133 -11.75 -4.32 10.33
N ALA A 134 -11.24 -4.52 11.55
CA ALA A 134 -10.18 -3.71 12.11
C ALA A 134 -8.88 -3.82 11.29
N SER A 135 -8.51 -5.02 10.87
CA SER A 135 -7.32 -5.26 10.04
C SER A 135 -7.48 -4.69 8.63
N PHE A 136 -8.65 -4.82 8.01
CA PHE A 136 -8.95 -4.17 6.73
C PHE A 136 -8.75 -2.65 6.83
N LEU A 137 -9.41 -1.99 7.79
CA LEU A 137 -9.29 -0.55 7.97
C LEU A 137 -7.86 -0.11 8.29
N SER A 138 -7.14 -0.86 9.14
CA SER A 138 -5.74 -0.60 9.47
C SER A 138 -4.85 -0.69 8.24
N PHE A 139 -5.01 -1.76 7.43
CA PHE A 139 -4.24 -1.95 6.21
C PHE A 139 -4.56 -0.87 5.18
N GLN A 140 -5.84 -0.53 4.98
CA GLN A 140 -6.24 0.55 4.09
C GLN A 140 -5.66 1.91 4.51
N ALA A 141 -5.64 2.21 5.82
CA ALA A 141 -5.08 3.44 6.34
C ALA A 141 -3.56 3.53 6.11
N VAL A 142 -2.82 2.43 6.34
CA VAL A 142 -1.38 2.37 6.06
C VAL A 142 -1.11 2.55 4.57
N LEU A 143 -1.85 1.86 3.70
CA LEU A 143 -1.71 2.02 2.24
C LEU A 143 -2.02 3.45 1.79
N ALA A 144 -3.10 4.06 2.31
CA ALA A 144 -3.46 5.44 2.01
C ALA A 144 -2.35 6.41 2.40
N PHE A 145 -1.76 6.24 3.59
CA PHE A 145 -0.63 7.07 4.04
C PHE A 145 0.60 6.91 3.14
N LEU A 146 0.95 5.67 2.76
CA LEU A 146 2.08 5.41 1.87
C LEU A 146 1.84 5.96 0.45
N LEU A 147 0.62 5.85 -0.06
CA LEU A 147 0.22 6.46 -1.34
C LEU A 147 0.29 7.99 -1.28
N ALA A 148 -0.16 8.60 -0.18
CA ALA A 148 -0.04 10.04 0.03
C ALA A 148 1.44 10.48 0.10
N THR A 149 2.30 9.67 0.74
CA THR A 149 3.75 9.88 0.76
C THR A 149 4.34 9.87 -0.65
N LEU A 150 3.97 8.88 -1.45
CA LEU A 150 4.40 8.77 -2.85
C LEU A 150 3.88 9.94 -3.70
N ALA A 151 2.61 10.32 -3.54
CA ALA A 151 2.03 11.47 -4.23
C ALA A 151 2.79 12.76 -3.90
N ALA A 152 3.05 13.01 -2.61
CA ALA A 152 3.83 14.15 -2.15
C ALA A 152 5.25 14.13 -2.73
N PHE A 153 5.88 12.97 -2.83
CA PHE A 153 7.19 12.80 -3.44
C PHE A 153 7.19 13.18 -4.93
N VAL A 154 6.20 12.73 -5.70
CA VAL A 154 6.07 13.01 -7.14
C VAL A 154 5.74 14.50 -7.41
N ALA A 155 4.94 15.11 -6.53
CA ALA A 155 4.50 16.50 -6.64
C ALA A 155 5.58 17.53 -6.30
N ARG A 156 6.65 17.16 -5.58
CA ARG A 156 7.72 18.09 -5.21
C ARG A 156 8.41 18.68 -6.46
N PRO A 157 8.45 20.02 -6.61
CA PRO A 157 9.12 20.66 -7.73
C PRO A 157 10.64 20.42 -7.67
N ALA A 158 11.27 20.35 -8.84
CA ALA A 158 12.73 20.30 -8.91
C ALA A 158 13.31 21.64 -8.43
N PRO A 159 14.39 21.64 -7.61
CA PRO A 159 15.08 22.87 -7.27
C PRO A 159 15.54 23.56 -8.55
N PRO A 160 15.55 24.91 -8.58
CA PRO A 160 16.02 25.66 -9.74
C PRO A 160 17.39 25.13 -10.15
N ARG A 161 17.61 24.91 -11.45
CA ARG A 161 18.95 24.62 -11.97
C ARG A 161 19.80 25.84 -11.66
N GLY A 162 20.53 25.82 -10.55
CA GLY A 162 21.53 26.83 -10.25
C GLY A 162 22.44 26.93 -11.46
N HIS A 163 22.53 28.12 -12.04
CA HIS A 163 23.40 28.39 -13.17
C HIS A 163 24.78 27.86 -12.84
N ALA A 164 25.17 26.79 -13.54
CA ALA A 164 26.53 26.30 -13.51
C ALA A 164 27.44 27.45 -13.95
N HIS A 165 28.13 28.02 -12.97
CA HIS A 165 29.43 28.66 -13.07
C HIS A 165 29.79 29.15 -14.48
N ARG A 166 29.24 30.29 -14.90
CA ARG A 166 29.86 31.11 -15.94
C ARG A 166 31.03 31.86 -15.30
N THR A 167 32.11 31.15 -14.98
CA THR A 167 33.42 31.79 -14.90
C THR A 167 33.88 32.06 -16.33
N ALA A 168 33.40 33.17 -16.87
CA ALA A 168 34.20 33.97 -17.79
C ALA A 168 35.25 34.67 -16.90
N LYS A 169 36.56 34.71 -17.19
CA LYS A 169 37.27 35.24 -18.36
C LYS A 169 38.80 35.11 -18.06
N PRO A 170 39.74 35.60 -18.89
CA PRO A 170 39.74 35.83 -20.34
C PRO A 170 40.98 35.21 -21.02
N ASP A 171 40.98 35.19 -22.36
CA ASP A 171 42.21 35.10 -23.14
C ASP A 171 43.16 36.26 -22.75
N LEU A 172 44.39 35.92 -22.37
CA LEU A 172 45.52 36.85 -22.37
C LEU A 172 46.70 36.13 -23.05
N VAL A 173 46.93 36.60 -24.27
CA VAL A 173 48.17 36.68 -25.09
C VAL A 173 49.39 35.89 -24.58
#